data_AF-A0A437GZ30-F1
#
_entry.id   AF-A0A437GZ30-F1
#
_cell.length_a   1.000
_cell.length_b   1.000
_cell.length_c   1.000
_cell.angle_alpha   90.00
_cell.angle_beta   90.00
_cell.angle_gamma   90.00
#
_symmetry.space_group_name_H-M   'P 1'
#
loop_
_entity.id
_entity.type
_entity.pdbx_description
1 polymer ?
#
loop_
_entity_poly.entity_id
_entity_poly.type
_entity_poly.pdbx_seq_one_letter_code
_entity_poly.pdbx_strand_id
1 'polypeptide(L)'
;MATARGLVLEFDYQQALLTRRFVVALAGVCVTVLLWLLLRGFDHRRMGLRIFVAVLAAAPASLLLAFINQQAFADVEALIVKSVGDDQGVRIRRDEAGNLLVDVPGVPSEDVPPMPPPMPPTPPEPVAGTAGQATSAPSPRVVTEEIVGPVQRGAGQSAIAAPADMVKLDEPLRRKLMWQQLTDIALGRYYLLLTWCALYIAMSQAVKARVAERREGEYRRAAKAAELRSLRYQVNPHFLFNTFNSLSALVMTNRNEQAETMIQTISTFYRRSLSGDPTHDVQLSEEIELQRLYLQIEAVRFPDRLRVQIDVPHDLSTARVPGMILQPLVENSVRYAVASVNRPVTIRLTAAEEYERLVITVSDDGPGAGADDGQHGFGIGLDNVRNRLKARFGDDATVVSGPGVSGPGDSGLGSSGWRTVIRMPLSFSAEGE
;
A
#
# COMPACT_ATOMS: atom_id res chain seq x y z
N MET A 1 -34.16 -13.74 -15.03
CA MET A 1 -35.28 -14.66 -15.31
C MET A 1 -36.50 -14.30 -14.45
N ALA A 2 -37.21 -13.21 -14.75
CA ALA A 2 -38.41 -12.82 -13.97
C ALA A 2 -39.47 -12.06 -14.80
N THR A 3 -39.05 -11.31 -15.84
CA THR A 3 -39.93 -10.46 -16.66
C THR A 3 -40.84 -11.23 -17.63
N ALA A 4 -40.39 -12.35 -18.20
CA ALA A 4 -41.12 -13.02 -19.27
C ALA A 4 -42.45 -13.68 -18.84
N ARG A 5 -42.58 -14.14 -17.58
CA ARG A 5 -43.79 -14.84 -17.10
C ARG A 5 -44.88 -13.89 -16.58
N GLY A 6 -44.53 -12.66 -16.19
CA GLY A 6 -45.49 -11.65 -15.73
C GLY A 6 -46.16 -10.84 -16.85
N LEU A 7 -45.63 -10.90 -18.08
CA LEU A 7 -46.05 -10.05 -19.21
C LEU A 7 -47.40 -10.44 -19.85
N VAL A 8 -48.02 -11.54 -19.41
CA VAL A 8 -49.22 -12.13 -20.04
C VAL A 8 -50.48 -12.00 -19.16
N LEU A 9 -50.36 -11.64 -17.88
CA LEU A 9 -51.46 -11.67 -16.91
C LEU A 9 -51.88 -10.30 -16.37
N GLU A 10 -50.95 -9.46 -15.92
CA GLU A 10 -51.29 -8.24 -15.17
C GLU A 10 -50.39 -7.05 -15.56
N PHE A 11 -50.96 -6.00 -16.15
CA PHE A 11 -50.25 -4.75 -16.44
C PHE A 11 -50.37 -3.71 -15.31
N ASP A 12 -51.53 -3.56 -14.68
CA ASP A 12 -51.76 -2.53 -13.65
C ASP A 12 -50.94 -2.78 -12.37
N TYR A 13 -50.84 -4.03 -11.92
CA TYR A 13 -50.05 -4.38 -10.73
C TYR A 13 -48.54 -4.12 -10.89
N GLN A 14 -48.01 -4.12 -12.12
CA GLN A 14 -46.58 -3.91 -12.35
C GLN A 14 -46.12 -2.49 -12.00
N GLN A 15 -46.92 -1.46 -12.31
CA GLN A 15 -46.54 -0.08 -11.99
C GLN A 15 -46.46 0.15 -10.48
N ALA A 16 -47.41 -0.37 -9.72
CA ALA A 16 -47.43 -0.29 -8.26
C ALA A 16 -46.27 -1.06 -7.59
N LEU A 17 -45.78 -2.13 -8.22
CA LEU A 17 -44.58 -2.86 -7.76
C LEU A 17 -43.29 -2.13 -8.11
N LEU A 18 -43.22 -1.46 -9.26
CA LEU A 18 -42.05 -0.69 -9.70
C LEU A 18 -41.83 0.56 -8.85
N THR A 19 -42.88 1.31 -8.53
CA THR A 19 -42.78 2.50 -7.66
C THR A 19 -42.34 2.13 -6.24
N ARG A 20 -42.93 1.07 -5.66
CA ARG A 20 -42.49 0.52 -4.35
C ARG A 20 -41.01 0.11 -4.36
N ARG A 21 -40.55 -0.60 -5.41
CA ARG A 21 -39.12 -0.95 -5.57
C ARG A 21 -38.21 0.28 -5.68
N PHE A 22 -38.65 1.33 -6.38
CA PHE A 22 -37.89 2.58 -6.50
C PHE A 22 -37.74 3.28 -5.14
N VAL A 23 -38.81 3.35 -4.33
CA VAL A 23 -38.76 3.92 -2.97
C VAL A 23 -37.79 3.15 -2.07
N VAL A 24 -37.84 1.81 -2.07
CA VAL A 24 -36.90 0.97 -1.29
C VAL A 24 -35.45 1.14 -1.77
N ALA A 25 -35.22 1.28 -3.08
CA ALA A 25 -33.89 1.53 -3.63
C ALA A 25 -33.35 2.91 -3.21
N LEU A 26 -34.17 3.96 -3.27
CA LEU A 26 -33.81 5.32 -2.84
C LEU A 26 -33.47 5.36 -1.33
N ALA A 27 -34.27 4.71 -0.49
CA ALA A 27 -33.97 4.55 0.93
C ALA A 27 -32.63 3.81 1.17
N GLY A 28 -32.34 2.78 0.38
CA GLY A 28 -31.05 2.10 0.35
C GLY A 28 -29.88 3.05 0.06
N VAL A 29 -30.00 3.88 -0.97
CA VAL A 29 -29.00 4.92 -1.31
C VAL A 29 -28.81 5.88 -0.13
N CYS A 30 -29.89 6.44 0.43
CA CYS A 30 -29.81 7.36 1.57
C CYS A 30 -29.09 6.73 2.79
N VAL A 31 -29.40 5.49 3.14
CA VAL A 31 -28.75 4.77 4.26
C VAL A 31 -27.26 4.54 3.99
N THR A 32 -26.87 4.15 2.77
CA THR A 32 -25.44 3.98 2.41
C THR A 32 -24.68 5.31 2.40
N VAL A 33 -25.29 6.42 1.98
CA VAL A 33 -24.68 7.76 2.01
C VAL A 33 -24.48 8.24 3.45
N LEU A 34 -25.45 8.02 4.35
CA LEU A 34 -25.30 8.34 5.78
C LEU A 34 -24.17 7.52 6.43
N LEU A 35 -24.12 6.21 6.14
CA LEU A 35 -23.04 5.32 6.60
C LEU A 35 -21.67 5.72 6.04
N TRP A 36 -21.60 6.18 4.78
CA TRP A 36 -20.38 6.72 4.17
C TRP A 36 -19.90 8.00 4.86
N LEU A 37 -20.78 8.98 5.07
CA LEU A 37 -20.44 10.24 5.74
C LEU A 37 -19.94 9.99 7.17
N LEU A 38 -20.61 9.09 7.88
CA LEU A 38 -20.22 8.65 9.22
C LEU A 38 -18.82 8.02 9.20
N LEU A 39 -18.54 7.06 8.32
CA LEU A 39 -17.22 6.42 8.25
C LEU A 39 -16.12 7.38 7.80
N ARG A 40 -16.42 8.29 6.86
CA ARG A 40 -15.49 9.33 6.37
C ARG A 40 -15.03 10.26 7.50
N GLY A 41 -15.90 10.55 8.48
CA GLY A 41 -15.52 11.29 9.69
C GLY A 41 -14.44 10.60 10.55
N PHE A 42 -14.27 9.28 10.40
CA PHE A 42 -13.26 8.47 11.09
C PHE A 42 -12.04 8.11 10.21
N ASP A 43 -11.91 8.65 8.99
CA ASP A 43 -10.79 8.35 8.06
C ASP A 43 -9.40 8.75 8.59
N HIS A 44 -9.35 9.62 9.60
CA HIS A 44 -8.16 10.06 10.33
C HIS A 44 -7.94 9.36 11.68
N ARG A 45 -8.82 8.43 12.08
CA ARG A 45 -8.71 7.67 13.34
C ARG A 45 -8.01 6.33 13.13
N ARG A 46 -7.65 5.65 14.24
CA ARG A 46 -7.00 4.32 14.21
C ARG A 46 -7.88 3.30 13.47
N MET A 47 -7.26 2.44 12.67
CA MET A 47 -7.93 1.44 11.80
C MET A 47 -8.99 0.61 12.54
N GLY A 48 -8.66 0.08 13.73
CA GLY A 48 -9.59 -0.71 14.54
C GLY A 48 -10.84 0.04 14.97
N LEU A 49 -10.76 1.35 15.23
CA LEU A 49 -11.93 2.17 15.57
C LEU A 49 -12.83 2.36 14.34
N ARG A 50 -12.26 2.55 13.14
CA ARG A 50 -13.00 2.68 11.88
C ARG A 50 -13.73 1.37 11.52
N ILE A 51 -13.12 0.22 11.78
CA ILE A 51 -13.75 -1.10 11.64
C ILE A 51 -14.87 -1.30 12.68
N PHE A 52 -14.60 -1.02 13.96
CA PHE A 52 -15.60 -1.12 15.03
C PHE A 52 -16.84 -0.25 14.76
N VAL A 53 -16.63 1.00 14.32
CA VAL A 53 -17.70 1.93 13.94
C VAL A 53 -18.49 1.41 12.73
N ALA A 54 -17.84 0.81 11.73
CA ALA A 54 -18.54 0.19 10.60
C ALA A 54 -19.44 -0.99 11.04
N VAL A 55 -18.91 -1.87 11.89
CA VAL A 55 -19.63 -3.04 12.43
C VAL A 55 -20.83 -2.59 13.28
N LEU A 56 -20.65 -1.59 14.13
CA LEU A 56 -21.68 -1.07 15.03
C LEU A 56 -22.78 -0.30 14.28
N ALA A 57 -22.42 0.49 13.26
CA ALA A 57 -23.38 1.30 12.48
C ALA A 57 -24.14 0.47 11.43
N ALA A 58 -23.57 -0.62 10.92
CA ALA A 58 -24.23 -1.48 9.93
C ALA A 58 -25.48 -2.21 10.49
N ALA A 59 -25.52 -2.52 11.78
CA ALA A 59 -26.64 -3.25 12.41
C ALA A 59 -27.96 -2.45 12.47
N PRO A 60 -28.02 -1.22 13.02
CA PRO A 60 -29.24 -0.41 12.97
C PRO A 60 -29.60 -0.02 11.53
N ALA A 61 -28.60 0.17 10.65
CA ALA A 61 -28.83 0.45 9.24
C ALA A 61 -29.50 -0.72 8.49
N SER A 62 -29.11 -1.97 8.76
CA SER A 62 -29.75 -3.14 8.13
C SER A 62 -31.16 -3.40 8.65
N LEU A 63 -31.40 -3.21 9.94
CA LEU A 63 -32.73 -3.26 10.56
C LEU A 63 -33.68 -2.18 10.00
N LEU A 64 -33.20 -0.94 9.88
CA LEU A 64 -33.97 0.16 9.27
C LEU A 64 -34.38 -0.17 7.83
N LEU A 65 -33.45 -0.70 7.02
CA LEU A 65 -33.78 -1.13 5.66
C LEU A 65 -34.75 -2.32 5.63
N ALA A 66 -34.60 -3.30 6.53
CA ALA A 66 -35.50 -4.44 6.65
C ALA A 66 -36.93 -4.00 6.98
N PHE A 67 -37.09 -3.08 7.93
CA PHE A 67 -38.37 -2.45 8.27
C PHE A 67 -38.99 -1.69 7.09
N ILE A 68 -38.24 -0.80 6.45
CA ILE A 68 -38.71 -0.03 5.27
C ILE A 68 -39.17 -0.97 4.14
N ASN A 69 -38.51 -2.12 3.97
CA ASN A 69 -38.89 -3.11 2.97
C ASN A 69 -40.17 -3.86 3.34
N GLN A 70 -40.35 -4.29 4.59
CA GLN A 70 -41.63 -4.89 5.01
C GLN A 70 -42.77 -3.88 4.85
N GLN A 71 -42.58 -2.63 5.30
CA GLN A 71 -43.58 -1.57 5.17
C GLN A 71 -43.95 -1.28 3.71
N ALA A 72 -42.98 -1.31 2.78
CA ALA A 72 -43.23 -1.07 1.36
C ALA A 72 -43.99 -2.19 0.63
N PHE A 73 -44.02 -3.42 1.18
CA PHE A 73 -44.63 -4.59 0.52
C PHE A 73 -45.81 -5.22 1.28
N ALA A 74 -46.11 -4.80 2.51
CA ALA A 74 -47.18 -5.39 3.34
C ALA A 74 -48.55 -5.52 2.64
N ASP A 75 -49.00 -4.49 1.92
CA ASP A 75 -50.29 -4.53 1.21
C ASP A 75 -50.29 -5.51 0.01
N VAL A 76 -49.12 -5.74 -0.59
CA VAL A 76 -48.96 -6.63 -1.75
C VAL A 76 -49.12 -8.08 -1.31
N GLU A 77 -48.57 -8.44 -0.16
CA GLU A 77 -48.66 -9.79 0.39
C GLU A 77 -50.12 -10.15 0.73
N ALA A 78 -50.89 -9.19 1.26
CA ALA A 78 -52.34 -9.34 1.46
C ALA A 78 -53.13 -9.49 0.15
N LEU A 79 -52.73 -8.81 -0.93
CA LEU A 79 -53.37 -8.94 -2.26
C LEU A 79 -53.03 -10.27 -2.94
N ILE A 80 -51.79 -10.73 -2.86
CA ILE A 80 -51.36 -12.03 -3.42
C ILE A 80 -52.01 -13.20 -2.68
N VAL A 81 -52.07 -13.15 -1.34
CA VAL A 81 -52.78 -14.18 -0.55
C VAL A 81 -54.25 -14.24 -0.93
N LYS A 82 -54.88 -13.10 -1.26
CA LYS A 82 -56.26 -13.07 -1.73
C LYS A 82 -56.42 -13.68 -3.13
N SER A 83 -55.62 -13.28 -4.12
CA SER A 83 -55.76 -13.79 -5.49
C SER A 83 -55.39 -15.27 -5.64
N VAL A 84 -54.36 -15.74 -4.91
CA VAL A 84 -54.00 -17.17 -4.89
C VAL A 84 -55.06 -18.03 -4.18
N GLY A 85 -55.76 -17.46 -3.19
CA GLY A 85 -56.92 -18.12 -2.56
C GLY A 85 -58.07 -18.33 -3.56
N ASP A 86 -58.49 -17.27 -4.24
CA ASP A 86 -59.57 -17.34 -5.25
C ASP A 86 -59.23 -18.31 -6.41
N ASP A 87 -57.98 -18.33 -6.90
CA ASP A 87 -57.53 -19.18 -8.02
C ASP A 87 -57.36 -20.68 -7.66
N GLN A 88 -57.21 -21.01 -6.36
CA GLN A 88 -57.23 -22.39 -5.86
C GLN A 88 -58.58 -22.82 -5.28
N GLY A 89 -59.62 -21.98 -5.35
CA GLY A 89 -60.93 -22.24 -4.74
C GLY A 89 -60.95 -22.14 -3.21
N VAL A 90 -59.85 -21.69 -2.61
CA VAL A 90 -59.63 -21.59 -1.17
C VAL A 90 -60.14 -20.24 -0.68
N ARG A 91 -61.37 -20.22 -0.17
CA ARG A 91 -62.04 -18.98 0.27
C ARG A 91 -61.47 -18.46 1.58
N ILE A 92 -60.59 -17.47 1.49
CA ILE A 92 -60.04 -16.80 2.67
C ILE A 92 -60.97 -15.67 3.13
N ARG A 93 -61.53 -15.79 4.34
CA ARG A 93 -62.36 -14.75 4.99
C ARG A 93 -61.67 -14.17 6.22
N ARG A 94 -62.20 -13.05 6.71
CA ARG A 94 -61.79 -12.43 7.98
C ARG A 94 -62.98 -12.35 8.94
N ASP A 95 -62.79 -12.71 10.20
CA ASP A 95 -63.81 -12.51 11.25
C ASP A 95 -63.73 -11.10 11.87
N GLU A 96 -64.71 -10.75 12.70
CA GLU A 96 -64.77 -9.44 13.37
C GLU A 96 -63.65 -9.24 14.42
N ALA A 97 -62.97 -10.31 14.82
CA ALA A 97 -61.77 -10.25 15.67
C ALA A 97 -60.46 -10.10 14.85
N GLY A 98 -60.54 -10.14 13.51
CA GLY A 98 -59.42 -9.94 12.61
C GLY A 98 -58.63 -11.20 12.22
N ASN A 99 -59.11 -12.40 12.57
CA ASN A 99 -58.49 -13.68 12.21
C ASN A 99 -58.74 -14.04 10.74
N LEU A 100 -57.81 -14.75 10.10
CA LEU A 100 -57.98 -15.30 8.76
C LEU A 100 -58.54 -16.73 8.86
N LEU A 101 -59.67 -16.97 8.18
CA LEU A 101 -60.34 -18.25 8.04
C LEU A 101 -60.05 -18.78 6.63
N VAL A 102 -59.64 -20.05 6.49
CA VAL A 102 -59.18 -20.63 5.22
C VAL A 102 -59.99 -21.91 4.94
N ASP A 103 -60.72 -21.91 3.83
CA ASP A 103 -61.61 -23.00 3.38
C ASP A 103 -60.84 -23.97 2.47
N VAL A 104 -60.68 -25.24 2.87
CA VAL A 104 -59.82 -26.22 2.17
C VAL A 104 -60.66 -27.42 1.69
N PRO A 105 -60.83 -27.61 0.37
CA PRO A 105 -61.66 -28.70 -0.15
C PRO A 105 -60.92 -30.04 -0.17
N GLY A 106 -61.55 -31.11 0.34
CA GLY A 106 -61.16 -32.50 0.00
C GLY A 106 -60.93 -33.51 1.12
N VAL A 107 -61.61 -33.42 2.27
CA VAL A 107 -61.65 -34.54 3.24
C VAL A 107 -62.93 -35.37 3.02
N PRO A 108 -62.87 -36.65 2.62
CA PRO A 108 -64.05 -37.51 2.50
C PRO A 108 -64.58 -37.94 3.86
N SER A 109 -65.89 -37.97 4.03
CA SER A 109 -66.55 -38.65 5.14
C SER A 109 -66.55 -40.17 4.92
N GLU A 110 -66.05 -40.95 5.88
CA GLU A 110 -66.17 -42.41 5.83
C GLU A 110 -67.61 -42.85 6.16
N ASP A 111 -68.35 -43.31 5.14
CA ASP A 111 -69.64 -43.98 5.33
C ASP A 111 -69.44 -45.36 5.98
N VAL A 112 -70.09 -45.59 7.12
CA VAL A 112 -70.04 -46.88 7.83
C VAL A 112 -71.05 -47.87 7.22
N PRO A 113 -70.63 -48.99 6.60
CA PRO A 113 -71.55 -49.98 6.05
C PRO A 113 -72.24 -50.81 7.16
N PRO A 114 -73.51 -51.23 6.96
CA PRO A 114 -74.29 -51.91 7.99
C PRO A 114 -73.88 -53.38 8.20
N MET A 115 -74.00 -53.86 9.44
CA MET A 115 -73.73 -55.26 9.81
C MET A 115 -74.84 -56.24 9.35
N PRO A 116 -74.49 -57.52 9.08
CA PRO A 116 -75.45 -58.57 8.70
C PRO A 116 -76.26 -59.13 9.90
N PRO A 117 -77.42 -59.77 9.64
CA PRO A 117 -78.30 -60.35 10.66
C PRO A 117 -77.75 -61.65 11.33
N PRO A 118 -78.31 -62.08 12.48
CA PRO A 118 -77.66 -63.03 13.39
C PRO A 118 -78.00 -64.51 13.17
N MET A 119 -77.20 -65.41 13.78
CA MET A 119 -77.47 -66.85 13.90
C MET A 119 -77.91 -67.23 15.33
N PRO A 120 -78.89 -68.14 15.51
CA PRO A 120 -79.32 -68.70 16.81
C PRO A 120 -78.72 -70.13 17.02
N PRO A 121 -79.14 -70.95 18.01
CA PRO A 121 -78.42 -71.07 19.28
C PRO A 121 -77.95 -72.50 19.63
N THR A 122 -77.19 -72.69 20.72
CA THR A 122 -76.85 -74.04 21.24
C THR A 122 -76.68 -74.09 22.78
N PRO A 123 -77.57 -74.80 23.50
CA PRO A 123 -77.38 -75.27 24.90
C PRO A 123 -77.34 -76.83 24.94
N PRO A 124 -77.28 -77.54 26.11
CA PRO A 124 -77.17 -77.11 27.52
C PRO A 124 -76.10 -77.85 28.39
N GLU A 125 -75.91 -77.37 29.64
CA GLU A 125 -75.65 -78.15 30.89
C GLU A 125 -74.39 -79.06 31.07
N PRO A 126 -74.11 -79.61 32.29
CA PRO A 126 -74.79 -79.52 33.60
C PRO A 126 -73.94 -78.98 34.79
N VAL A 127 -74.52 -78.94 36.00
CA VAL A 127 -73.91 -78.39 37.24
C VAL A 127 -73.95 -79.38 38.43
N ALA A 128 -72.81 -79.53 39.12
CA ALA A 128 -72.63 -79.95 40.53
C ALA A 128 -71.15 -79.64 40.89
N GLY A 129 -70.69 -79.27 42.10
CA GLY A 129 -71.19 -79.14 43.48
C GLY A 129 -69.93 -79.05 44.40
N THR A 130 -69.92 -78.67 45.68
CA THR A 130 -70.95 -78.28 46.67
C THR A 130 -70.28 -77.54 47.87
N ALA A 131 -70.96 -76.53 48.45
CA ALA A 131 -70.73 -75.88 49.76
C ALA A 131 -69.41 -75.07 50.02
N GLY A 132 -69.51 -73.99 50.83
CA GLY A 132 -68.33 -73.18 51.19
C GLY A 132 -68.46 -71.91 52.07
N GLN A 133 -69.66 -71.33 52.28
CA GLN A 133 -69.98 -70.18 53.19
C GLN A 133 -69.17 -68.85 52.98
N ALA A 134 -69.81 -67.77 52.51
CA ALA A 134 -70.48 -66.70 53.31
C ALA A 134 -69.50 -65.72 54.01
N THR A 135 -69.62 -64.38 53.96
CA THR A 135 -70.61 -63.43 53.38
C THR A 135 -69.94 -62.03 53.29
N SER A 136 -70.40 -60.98 52.60
CA SER A 136 -71.63 -60.66 51.83
C SER A 136 -71.32 -59.67 50.67
N ALA A 137 -72.33 -59.07 50.02
CA ALA A 137 -72.18 -58.25 48.80
C ALA A 137 -72.18 -56.71 49.01
N PRO A 138 -71.75 -55.89 48.01
CA PRO A 138 -71.45 -54.45 48.17
C PRO A 138 -72.27 -53.47 47.27
N SER A 139 -71.86 -52.18 47.25
CA SER A 139 -72.20 -51.09 46.27
C SER A 139 -73.36 -50.12 46.67
N PRO A 140 -73.54 -48.95 45.99
CA PRO A 140 -72.59 -47.81 45.96
C PRO A 140 -73.26 -46.40 46.09
N ARG A 141 -72.49 -45.36 46.44
CA ARG A 141 -72.77 -43.90 46.23
C ARG A 141 -71.41 -43.15 46.31
N VAL A 142 -71.01 -42.23 45.42
CA VAL A 142 -71.60 -40.96 44.92
C VAL A 142 -71.65 -39.85 45.98
N VAL A 143 -70.94 -38.75 45.69
CA VAL A 143 -71.10 -37.43 46.30
C VAL A 143 -71.06 -36.38 45.18
N THR A 144 -72.23 -35.88 44.80
CA THR A 144 -72.45 -34.53 44.27
C THR A 144 -72.75 -33.59 45.46
N GLU A 145 -73.02 -32.28 45.36
CA GLU A 145 -73.17 -31.37 44.20
C GLU A 145 -72.23 -30.15 44.37
N GLU A 146 -72.51 -28.84 44.34
CA GLU A 146 -73.63 -27.89 44.07
C GLU A 146 -72.92 -26.56 43.63
N ILE A 147 -73.48 -25.40 43.21
CA ILE A 147 -74.81 -24.75 43.17
C ILE A 147 -74.98 -24.12 41.77
N VAL A 148 -76.21 -23.82 41.33
CA VAL A 148 -76.53 -23.22 40.01
C VAL A 148 -77.20 -21.85 40.12
N GLY A 149 -76.92 -20.94 39.17
CA GLY A 149 -77.92 -19.96 38.66
C GLY A 149 -77.48 -18.50 38.56
N PRO A 150 -78.33 -17.62 37.95
CA PRO A 150 -79.65 -17.89 37.35
C PRO A 150 -79.69 -17.76 35.81
N VAL A 151 -80.86 -18.03 35.22
CA VAL A 151 -81.12 -18.01 33.76
C VAL A 151 -81.98 -16.80 33.36
N GLN A 152 -81.74 -16.25 32.17
CA GLN A 152 -82.76 -15.53 31.39
C GLN A 152 -82.87 -16.15 29.98
N ARG A 153 -84.07 -16.10 29.39
CA ARG A 153 -84.42 -16.64 28.06
C ARG A 153 -85.17 -15.60 27.23
N GLY A 154 -84.93 -15.61 25.92
CA GLY A 154 -85.62 -14.79 24.92
C GLY A 154 -84.61 -14.09 23.99
N ALA A 155 -84.72 -14.13 22.67
CA ALA A 155 -85.63 -14.91 21.82
C ALA A 155 -84.85 -15.46 20.60
N GLY A 156 -85.40 -16.44 19.89
CA GLY A 156 -84.64 -17.22 18.90
C GLY A 156 -84.40 -16.50 17.57
N GLN A 157 -83.18 -16.62 17.04
CA GLN A 157 -82.84 -16.55 15.62
C GLN A 157 -81.81 -17.63 15.30
N SER A 158 -81.89 -18.21 14.11
CA SER A 158 -81.18 -19.45 13.77
C SER A 158 -79.69 -19.21 13.48
N ALA A 159 -78.83 -19.52 14.45
CA ALA A 159 -77.41 -19.72 14.19
C ALA A 159 -77.24 -21.04 13.41
N ILE A 160 -76.90 -20.94 12.12
CA ILE A 160 -76.55 -22.09 11.29
C ILE A 160 -75.29 -22.73 11.88
N ALA A 161 -75.32 -24.04 12.15
CA ALA A 161 -74.16 -24.76 12.66
C ALA A 161 -73.02 -24.71 11.61
N ALA A 162 -71.88 -24.14 12.00
CA ALA A 162 -70.68 -24.19 11.18
C ALA A 162 -70.09 -25.62 11.17
N PRO A 163 -69.57 -26.12 10.03
CA PRO A 163 -68.87 -27.40 9.98
C PRO A 163 -67.59 -27.35 10.83
N ALA A 164 -67.14 -28.51 11.30
CA ALA A 164 -66.13 -28.62 12.36
C ALA A 164 -64.69 -28.27 11.92
N ASP A 165 -64.42 -28.26 10.61
CA ASP A 165 -63.07 -28.22 10.06
C ASP A 165 -62.59 -26.78 9.79
N MET A 166 -62.16 -26.09 10.86
CA MET A 166 -61.50 -24.78 10.77
C MET A 166 -60.15 -24.75 11.49
N VAL A 167 -59.06 -24.92 10.73
CA VAL A 167 -57.69 -24.76 11.24
C VAL A 167 -57.38 -23.28 11.46
N LYS A 168 -57.43 -22.84 12.72
CA LYS A 168 -57.03 -21.49 13.13
C LYS A 168 -55.51 -21.39 13.18
N LEU A 169 -54.95 -20.35 12.55
CA LEU A 169 -53.52 -20.07 12.65
C LEU A 169 -53.24 -19.26 13.92
N ASP A 170 -52.64 -19.91 14.93
CA ASP A 170 -52.40 -19.29 16.24
C ASP A 170 -51.57 -17.99 16.14
N GLU A 171 -52.03 -16.95 16.82
CA GLU A 171 -51.37 -15.64 16.98
C GLU A 171 -49.85 -15.74 17.34
N PRO A 172 -49.41 -16.58 18.30
CA PRO A 172 -47.97 -16.77 18.56
C PRO A 172 -47.20 -17.35 17.37
N LEU A 173 -47.80 -18.22 16.54
CA LEU A 173 -47.14 -18.78 15.36
C LEU A 173 -46.97 -17.72 14.27
N ARG A 174 -48.00 -16.91 13.99
CA ARG A 174 -47.90 -15.77 13.06
C ARG A 174 -46.81 -14.79 13.50
N ARG A 175 -46.75 -14.49 14.80
CA ARG A 175 -45.72 -13.61 15.39
C ARG A 175 -44.32 -14.19 15.21
N LYS A 176 -44.13 -15.49 15.44
CA LYS A 176 -42.84 -16.18 15.27
C LYS A 176 -42.34 -16.11 13.82
N LEU A 177 -43.21 -16.41 12.85
CA LEU A 177 -42.90 -16.36 11.42
C LEU A 177 -42.48 -14.94 10.96
N MET A 178 -43.23 -13.91 11.39
CA MET A 178 -42.94 -12.52 11.07
C MET A 178 -41.57 -12.06 11.60
N TRP A 179 -41.18 -12.48 12.82
CA TRP A 179 -39.86 -12.19 13.36
C TRP A 179 -38.75 -12.90 12.58
N GLN A 180 -38.94 -14.16 12.18
CA GLN A 180 -37.96 -14.91 11.38
C GLN A 180 -37.70 -14.24 10.02
N GLN A 181 -38.75 -13.87 9.28
CA GLN A 181 -38.61 -13.13 8.03
C GLN A 181 -37.85 -11.79 8.21
N LEU A 182 -38.16 -11.05 9.28
CA LEU A 182 -37.48 -9.78 9.57
C LEU A 182 -35.98 -10.00 9.89
N THR A 183 -35.64 -11.03 10.68
CA THR A 183 -34.24 -11.33 11.00
C THR A 183 -33.44 -11.75 9.78
N ASP A 184 -34.01 -12.56 8.88
CA ASP A 184 -33.29 -13.04 7.69
C ASP A 184 -32.99 -11.90 6.71
N ILE A 185 -33.96 -11.01 6.47
CA ILE A 185 -33.79 -9.81 5.64
C ILE A 185 -32.77 -8.84 6.28
N ALA A 186 -32.79 -8.68 7.61
CA ALA A 186 -31.86 -7.81 8.33
C ALA A 186 -30.42 -8.37 8.32
N LEU A 187 -30.25 -9.68 8.49
CA LEU A 187 -28.96 -10.36 8.45
C LEU A 187 -28.33 -10.31 7.04
N GLY A 188 -29.08 -10.63 5.99
CA GLY A 188 -28.59 -10.53 4.61
C GLY A 188 -28.10 -9.12 4.25
N ARG A 189 -28.82 -8.09 4.72
CA ARG A 189 -28.44 -6.68 4.52
C ARG A 189 -27.29 -6.23 5.40
N TYR A 190 -27.17 -6.78 6.60
CA TYR A 190 -26.03 -6.53 7.50
C TYR A 190 -24.71 -6.96 6.84
N TYR A 191 -24.65 -8.20 6.33
CA TYR A 191 -23.46 -8.70 5.63
C TYR A 191 -23.14 -7.92 4.34
N LEU A 192 -24.16 -7.48 3.59
CA LEU A 192 -23.98 -6.61 2.41
C LEU A 192 -23.34 -5.27 2.80
N LEU A 193 -23.85 -4.61 3.84
CA LEU A 193 -23.30 -3.34 4.33
C LEU A 193 -21.88 -3.53 4.88
N LEU A 194 -21.60 -4.60 5.64
CA LEU A 194 -20.24 -4.91 6.10
C LEU A 194 -19.26 -5.10 4.94
N THR A 195 -19.65 -5.83 3.89
CA THR A 195 -18.82 -6.06 2.70
C THR A 195 -18.52 -4.75 1.98
N TRP A 196 -19.52 -3.88 1.84
CA TRP A 196 -19.36 -2.56 1.25
C TRP A 196 -18.43 -1.66 2.08
N CYS A 197 -18.59 -1.65 3.42
CA CYS A 197 -17.71 -0.92 4.32
C CYS A 197 -16.26 -1.43 4.25
N ALA A 198 -16.05 -2.74 4.21
CA ALA A 198 -14.73 -3.35 4.08
C ALA A 198 -14.05 -2.96 2.76
N LEU A 199 -14.79 -2.97 1.65
CA LEU A 199 -14.30 -2.54 0.33
C LEU A 199 -13.90 -1.05 0.31
N TYR A 200 -14.73 -0.16 0.87
CA TYR A 200 -14.42 1.26 1.02
C TYR A 200 -13.17 1.48 1.89
N ILE A 201 -13.06 0.77 3.01
CA ILE A 201 -11.89 0.82 3.90
C ILE A 201 -10.64 0.38 3.14
N ALA A 202 -10.66 -0.77 2.46
CA ALA A 202 -9.54 -1.30 1.69
C ALA A 202 -9.09 -0.34 0.57
N MET A 203 -10.03 0.16 -0.25
CA MET A 203 -9.74 1.09 -1.34
C MET A 203 -9.13 2.40 -0.83
N SER A 204 -9.67 2.96 0.26
CA SER A 204 -9.13 4.19 0.87
C SER A 204 -7.69 4.02 1.42
N GLN A 205 -7.35 2.83 1.93
CA GLN A 205 -6.00 2.53 2.40
C GLN A 205 -5.03 2.27 1.22
N ALA A 206 -5.47 1.61 0.15
CA ALA A 206 -4.66 1.40 -1.05
C ALA A 206 -4.26 2.73 -1.74
N VAL A 207 -5.17 3.72 -1.76
CA VAL A 207 -4.86 5.08 -2.26
C VAL A 207 -3.84 5.77 -1.36
N LYS A 208 -4.01 5.71 -0.02
CA LYS A 208 -3.05 6.29 0.94
C LYS A 208 -1.65 5.68 0.81
N ALA A 209 -1.55 4.36 0.64
CA ALA A 209 -0.28 3.65 0.43
C ALA A 209 0.46 4.15 -0.82
N ARG A 210 -0.22 4.18 -1.99
CA ARG A 210 0.36 4.67 -3.25
C ARG A 210 0.82 6.13 -3.20
N VAL A 211 0.17 6.97 -2.38
CA VAL A 211 0.61 8.36 -2.14
C VAL A 211 1.84 8.42 -1.23
N ALA A 212 1.94 7.54 -0.24
CA ALA A 212 3.13 7.45 0.62
C ALA A 212 4.36 6.95 -0.16
N GLU A 213 4.22 5.88 -0.96
CA GLU A 213 5.26 5.32 -1.84
C GLU A 213 5.83 6.38 -2.80
N ARG A 214 4.96 7.17 -3.45
CA ARG A 214 5.37 8.26 -4.35
C ARG A 214 6.18 9.33 -3.62
N ARG A 215 5.70 9.77 -2.45
CA ARG A 215 6.41 10.76 -1.61
C ARG A 215 7.77 10.24 -1.14
N GLU A 216 7.86 8.99 -0.72
CA GLU A 216 9.15 8.38 -0.34
C GLU A 216 10.13 8.37 -1.52
N GLY A 217 9.66 7.99 -2.72
CA GLY A 217 10.45 8.05 -3.95
C GLY A 217 10.90 9.48 -4.31
N GLU A 218 10.03 10.47 -4.17
CA GLU A 218 10.34 11.89 -4.39
C GLU A 218 11.37 12.40 -3.37
N TYR A 219 11.19 12.14 -2.07
CA TYR A 219 12.16 12.51 -1.03
C TYR A 219 13.50 11.80 -1.23
N ARG A 220 13.53 10.52 -1.62
CA ARG A 220 14.77 9.77 -1.89
C ARG A 220 15.53 10.34 -3.10
N ARG A 221 14.82 10.78 -4.15
CA ARG A 221 15.43 11.49 -5.29
C ARG A 221 15.95 12.87 -4.88
N ALA A 222 15.16 13.64 -4.13
CA ALA A 222 15.54 14.98 -3.67
C ALA A 222 16.76 14.93 -2.73
N ALA A 223 16.81 13.95 -1.82
CA ALA A 223 17.96 13.70 -0.95
C ALA A 223 19.22 13.36 -1.76
N LYS A 224 19.15 12.41 -2.71
CA LYS A 224 20.29 12.11 -3.60
C LYS A 224 20.71 13.32 -4.45
N ALA A 225 19.77 14.13 -4.94
CA ALA A 225 20.09 15.33 -5.68
C ALA A 225 20.77 16.41 -4.81
N ALA A 226 20.40 16.51 -3.54
CA ALA A 226 21.05 17.39 -2.56
C ALA A 226 22.43 16.87 -2.13
N GLU A 227 22.58 15.56 -1.96
CA GLU A 227 23.85 14.86 -1.69
C GLU A 227 24.85 15.07 -2.83
N LEU A 228 24.45 14.78 -4.08
CA LEU A 228 25.25 15.04 -5.28
C LEU A 228 25.59 16.54 -5.44
N ARG A 229 24.67 17.44 -5.08
CA ARG A 229 24.92 18.90 -5.10
C ARG A 229 25.89 19.32 -4.00
N SER A 230 25.84 18.70 -2.82
CA SER A 230 26.80 18.94 -1.74
C SER A 230 28.20 18.48 -2.16
N LEU A 231 28.31 17.26 -2.71
CA LEU A 231 29.56 16.72 -3.27
C LEU A 231 30.14 17.61 -4.38
N ARG A 232 29.30 18.22 -5.23
CA ARG A 232 29.72 19.21 -6.25
C ARG A 232 30.25 20.53 -5.69
N TYR A 233 30.05 20.84 -4.41
CA TYR A 233 30.46 22.11 -3.78
C TYR A 233 31.42 21.94 -2.59
N GLN A 234 32.07 20.78 -2.44
CA GLN A 234 33.11 20.58 -1.42
C GLN A 234 34.42 21.29 -1.81
N VAL A 235 34.46 22.61 -1.63
CA VAL A 235 35.71 23.37 -1.51
C VAL A 235 36.54 22.73 -0.40
N ASN A 236 37.73 22.22 -0.72
CA ASN A 236 38.66 21.61 0.23
C ASN A 236 39.01 22.64 1.34
N PRO A 237 38.48 22.53 2.58
CA PRO A 237 38.56 23.62 3.56
C PRO A 237 40.00 23.82 4.08
N HIS A 238 40.78 22.74 4.09
CA HIS A 238 42.18 22.75 4.47
C HIS A 238 43.04 23.45 3.42
N PHE A 239 42.78 23.21 2.12
CA PHE A 239 43.42 23.97 1.04
C PHE A 239 43.10 25.47 1.13
N LEU A 240 41.82 25.83 1.33
CA LEU A 240 41.39 27.22 1.48
C LEU A 240 42.10 27.93 2.66
N PHE A 241 42.18 27.28 3.82
CA PHE A 241 42.86 27.83 5.00
C PHE A 241 44.36 28.02 4.77
N ASN A 242 45.06 27.01 4.24
CA ASN A 242 46.49 27.10 3.93
C ASN A 242 46.80 28.18 2.87
N THR A 243 45.91 28.33 1.89
CA THR A 243 45.96 29.37 0.86
C THR A 243 45.90 30.76 1.48
N PHE A 244 44.94 31.03 2.37
CA PHE A 244 44.82 32.33 3.05
C PHE A 244 45.97 32.60 4.03
N ASN A 245 46.50 31.59 4.72
CA ASN A 245 47.67 31.77 5.58
C ASN A 245 48.92 32.16 4.78
N SER A 246 49.13 31.54 3.62
CA SER A 246 50.26 31.86 2.73
C SER A 246 50.10 33.26 2.11
N LEU A 247 48.88 33.64 1.70
CA LEU A 247 48.57 35.00 1.26
C LEU A 247 48.80 36.04 2.37
N SER A 248 48.39 35.74 3.61
CA SER A 248 48.63 36.59 4.77
C SER A 248 50.14 36.78 5.02
N ALA A 249 50.94 35.72 4.92
CA ALA A 249 52.38 35.80 5.04
C ALA A 249 53.04 36.68 3.95
N LEU A 250 52.55 36.63 2.70
CA LEU A 250 53.01 37.54 1.64
C LEU A 250 52.70 39.01 1.97
N VAL A 251 51.48 39.31 2.43
CA VAL A 251 51.09 40.68 2.82
C VAL A 251 51.91 41.17 4.02
N MET A 252 52.07 40.35 5.07
CA MET A 252 52.87 40.69 6.26
C MET A 252 54.38 40.86 5.95
N THR A 253 54.86 40.28 4.86
CA THR A 253 56.25 40.47 4.36
C THR A 253 56.36 41.51 3.24
N ASN A 254 55.31 42.31 2.99
CA ASN A 254 55.23 43.36 1.96
C ASN A 254 55.46 42.86 0.51
N ARG A 255 55.23 41.56 0.25
CA ARG A 255 55.36 40.94 -1.08
C ARG A 255 54.10 41.15 -1.92
N ASN A 256 53.69 42.40 -2.07
CA ASN A 256 52.36 42.79 -2.55
C ASN A 256 52.03 42.27 -3.96
N GLU A 257 53.00 42.29 -4.89
CA GLU A 257 52.86 41.75 -6.25
C GLU A 257 52.61 40.22 -6.26
N GLN A 258 53.30 39.48 -5.38
CA GLN A 258 53.10 38.05 -5.20
C GLN A 258 51.72 37.77 -4.57
N ALA A 259 51.29 38.60 -3.62
CA ALA A 259 49.97 38.50 -3.00
C ALA A 259 48.83 38.77 -4.01
N GLU A 260 48.97 39.79 -4.86
CA GLU A 260 48.01 40.09 -5.92
C GLU A 260 47.94 38.94 -6.95
N THR A 261 49.10 38.48 -7.44
CA THR A 261 49.20 37.32 -8.35
C THR A 261 48.52 36.09 -7.74
N MET A 262 48.73 35.84 -6.44
CA MET A 262 48.11 34.74 -5.73
C MET A 262 46.57 34.90 -5.67
N ILE A 263 46.05 36.10 -5.39
CA ILE A 263 44.60 36.39 -5.40
C ILE A 263 43.99 36.15 -6.79
N GLN A 264 44.65 36.60 -7.86
CA GLN A 264 44.19 36.38 -9.24
C GLN A 264 44.19 34.88 -9.62
N THR A 265 45.20 34.14 -9.17
CA THR A 265 45.32 32.67 -9.37
C THR A 265 44.23 31.93 -8.61
N ILE A 266 44.00 32.25 -7.32
CA ILE A 266 42.92 31.71 -6.48
C ILE A 266 41.55 31.96 -7.13
N SER A 267 41.29 33.19 -7.55
CA SER A 267 40.04 33.58 -8.22
C SER A 267 39.80 32.77 -9.51
N THR A 268 40.85 32.52 -10.29
CA THR A 268 40.76 31.75 -11.54
C THR A 268 40.66 30.25 -11.31
N PHE A 269 41.35 29.70 -10.30
CA PHE A 269 41.20 28.31 -9.87
C PHE A 269 39.75 28.03 -9.43
N TYR A 270 39.22 28.80 -8.47
CA TYR A 270 37.85 28.59 -7.99
C TYR A 270 36.81 28.85 -9.07
N ARG A 271 36.98 29.87 -9.93
CA ARG A 271 36.09 30.10 -11.06
C ARG A 271 36.04 28.89 -11.99
N ARG A 272 37.18 28.32 -12.39
CA ARG A 272 37.20 27.10 -13.23
C ARG A 272 36.60 25.90 -12.50
N SER A 273 37.05 25.62 -11.27
CA SER A 273 36.61 24.47 -10.47
C SER A 273 35.12 24.47 -10.11
N LEU A 274 34.45 25.62 -10.09
CA LEU A 274 33.02 25.76 -9.78
C LEU A 274 32.12 25.97 -11.01
N SER A 275 32.70 26.22 -12.19
CA SER A 275 31.93 26.47 -13.43
C SER A 275 31.74 25.21 -14.30
N GLY A 276 32.63 24.22 -14.20
CA GLY A 276 32.46 22.94 -14.87
C GLY A 276 31.48 22.04 -14.11
N ASP A 277 30.66 21.27 -14.83
CA ASP A 277 29.97 20.12 -14.24
C ASP A 277 30.95 18.93 -14.23
N PRO A 278 31.36 18.40 -13.05
CA PRO A 278 32.33 17.32 -12.98
C PRO A 278 31.87 15.99 -13.60
N THR A 279 30.65 15.85 -14.09
CA THR A 279 30.19 14.64 -14.79
C THR A 279 30.30 14.71 -16.32
N HIS A 280 30.80 15.83 -16.88
CA HIS A 280 31.00 15.98 -18.31
C HIS A 280 32.48 15.77 -18.70
N ASP A 281 32.71 15.42 -19.96
CA ASP A 281 34.05 15.42 -20.54
C ASP A 281 34.54 16.86 -20.73
N VAL A 282 35.80 17.12 -20.39
CA VAL A 282 36.56 18.35 -20.63
C VAL A 282 37.70 18.06 -21.61
N GLN A 283 38.34 19.08 -22.18
CA GLN A 283 39.60 18.86 -22.89
C GLN A 283 40.74 18.61 -21.88
N LEU A 284 41.73 17.81 -22.25
CA LEU A 284 42.92 17.55 -21.43
C LEU A 284 43.64 18.86 -21.06
N SER A 285 43.67 19.83 -21.96
CA SER A 285 44.17 21.19 -21.71
C SER A 285 43.45 21.90 -20.55
N GLU A 286 42.13 21.79 -20.45
CA GLU A 286 41.33 22.42 -19.39
C GLU A 286 41.62 21.80 -18.01
N GLU A 287 41.72 20.46 -17.95
CA GLU A 287 42.07 19.72 -16.73
C GLU A 287 43.53 20.01 -16.31
N ILE A 288 44.48 20.00 -17.25
CA ILE A 288 45.91 20.30 -16.99
C ILE A 288 46.10 21.76 -16.54
N GLU A 289 45.38 22.72 -17.13
CA GLU A 289 45.43 24.12 -16.70
C GLU A 289 44.74 24.36 -15.35
N LEU A 290 43.78 23.53 -14.95
CA LEU A 290 43.29 23.52 -13.56
C LEU A 290 44.37 23.02 -12.59
N GLN A 291 45.10 21.96 -12.96
CA GLN A 291 46.22 21.44 -12.15
C GLN A 291 47.39 22.43 -12.07
N ARG A 292 47.68 23.18 -13.15
CA ARG A 292 48.70 24.24 -13.14
C ARG A 292 48.36 25.33 -12.12
N LEU A 293 47.11 25.78 -12.08
CA LEU A 293 46.64 26.78 -11.12
C LEU A 293 46.71 26.26 -9.67
N TYR A 294 46.29 25.01 -9.43
CA TYR A 294 46.41 24.39 -8.10
C TYR A 294 47.87 24.34 -7.62
N LEU A 295 48.77 23.84 -8.47
CA LEU A 295 50.19 23.72 -8.15
C LEU A 295 50.89 25.09 -7.99
N GLN A 296 50.46 26.13 -8.72
CA GLN A 296 50.93 27.50 -8.51
C GLN A 296 50.57 28.03 -7.11
N ILE A 297 49.38 27.70 -6.59
CA ILE A 297 48.94 28.13 -5.25
C ILE A 297 49.74 27.39 -4.16
N GLU A 298 49.93 26.07 -4.28
CA GLU A 298 50.74 25.29 -3.32
C GLU A 298 52.24 25.62 -3.40
N ALA A 299 52.75 26.11 -4.55
CA ALA A 299 54.15 26.54 -4.68
C ALA A 299 54.47 27.78 -3.83
N VAL A 300 53.50 28.66 -3.58
CA VAL A 300 53.66 29.79 -2.63
C VAL A 300 53.81 29.30 -1.19
N ARG A 301 53.14 28.19 -0.85
CA ARG A 301 53.18 27.56 0.48
C ARG A 301 54.43 26.69 0.70
N PHE A 302 54.95 26.10 -0.37
CA PHE A 302 56.15 25.25 -0.38
C PHE A 302 57.27 25.83 -1.26
N PRO A 303 57.75 27.07 -0.98
CA PRO A 303 58.81 27.70 -1.75
C PRO A 303 60.08 26.83 -1.73
N ASP A 304 60.74 26.76 -2.88
CA ASP A 304 61.93 25.92 -3.19
C ASP A 304 61.76 24.40 -2.99
N ARG A 305 60.69 23.96 -2.32
CA ARG A 305 60.32 22.56 -2.06
C ARG A 305 59.47 21.97 -3.19
N LEU A 306 58.39 22.64 -3.62
CA LEU A 306 57.57 22.14 -4.73
C LEU A 306 58.22 22.50 -6.07
N ARG A 307 58.60 21.48 -6.84
CA ARG A 307 58.99 21.61 -8.25
C ARG A 307 57.91 20.97 -9.13
N VAL A 308 57.62 21.60 -10.25
CA VAL A 308 56.53 21.19 -11.16
C VAL A 308 57.09 20.94 -12.55
N GLN A 309 56.77 19.79 -13.13
CA GLN A 309 57.03 19.45 -14.53
C GLN A 309 55.72 19.02 -15.17
N ILE A 310 55.35 19.64 -16.30
CA ILE A 310 54.15 19.28 -17.07
C ILE A 310 54.61 19.09 -18.51
N ASP A 311 54.51 17.85 -19.00
CA ASP A 311 54.93 17.44 -20.34
C ASP A 311 53.76 16.77 -21.07
N VAL A 312 52.99 17.60 -21.79
CA VAL A 312 51.76 17.21 -22.48
C VAL A 312 51.90 17.63 -23.94
N PRO A 313 52.02 16.68 -24.88
CA PRO A 313 52.06 16.96 -26.31
C PRO A 313 50.86 17.81 -26.75
N HIS A 314 51.12 18.83 -27.56
CA HIS A 314 50.08 19.75 -28.05
C HIS A 314 48.95 18.98 -28.76
N ASP A 315 49.28 17.92 -29.48
CA ASP A 315 48.33 17.13 -30.27
C ASP A 315 47.34 16.32 -29.39
N LEU A 316 47.68 16.10 -28.11
CA LEU A 316 46.79 15.48 -27.12
C LEU A 316 45.99 16.52 -26.30
N SER A 317 46.27 17.83 -26.47
CA SER A 317 45.69 18.89 -25.63
C SER A 317 44.16 19.04 -25.76
N THR A 318 43.60 18.63 -26.90
CA THR A 318 42.15 18.65 -27.19
C THR A 318 41.46 17.33 -26.85
N ALA A 319 42.20 16.29 -26.45
CA ALA A 319 41.64 14.99 -26.11
C ALA A 319 40.61 15.09 -24.97
N ARG A 320 39.52 14.33 -25.07
CA ARG A 320 38.36 14.39 -24.16
C ARG A 320 38.58 13.46 -22.98
N VAL A 321 38.49 14.01 -21.77
CA VAL A 321 38.68 13.28 -20.51
C VAL A 321 37.55 13.63 -19.53
N PRO A 322 37.10 12.71 -18.66
CA PRO A 322 36.16 13.07 -17.59
C PRO A 322 36.76 14.17 -16.70
N GLY A 323 35.98 15.21 -16.39
CA GLY A 323 36.48 16.30 -15.54
C GLY A 323 36.93 15.86 -14.15
N MET A 324 37.92 16.54 -13.58
CA MET A 324 38.45 16.36 -12.22
C MET A 324 38.99 14.94 -11.93
N ILE A 325 39.63 14.30 -12.91
CA ILE A 325 40.34 13.02 -12.72
C ILE A 325 41.79 13.17 -12.29
N LEU A 326 42.43 14.32 -12.56
CA LEU A 326 43.82 14.58 -12.17
C LEU A 326 43.89 15.26 -10.80
N GLN A 327 42.90 16.10 -10.46
CA GLN A 327 42.82 16.80 -9.16
C GLN A 327 43.09 15.89 -7.94
N PRO A 328 42.47 14.69 -7.80
CA PRO A 328 42.72 13.83 -6.64
C PRO A 328 44.13 13.23 -6.62
N LEU A 329 44.79 13.10 -7.77
CA LEU A 329 46.14 12.55 -7.89
C LEU A 329 47.18 13.61 -7.54
N VAL A 330 47.00 14.84 -8.03
CA VAL A 330 47.90 15.95 -7.76
C VAL A 330 47.78 16.43 -6.31
N GLU A 331 46.56 16.49 -5.74
CA GLU A 331 46.38 16.72 -4.29
C GLU A 331 47.07 15.64 -3.45
N ASN A 332 47.02 14.36 -3.87
CA ASN A 332 47.73 13.29 -3.18
C ASN A 332 49.26 13.46 -3.24
N SER A 333 49.86 13.77 -4.40
CA SER A 333 51.31 14.02 -4.47
C SER A 333 51.74 15.25 -3.65
N VAL A 334 50.98 16.35 -3.63
CA VAL A 334 51.28 17.49 -2.74
C VAL A 334 51.18 17.06 -1.26
N ARG A 335 50.15 16.31 -0.88
CA ARG A 335 49.89 15.90 0.51
C ARG A 335 50.88 14.87 1.04
N TYR A 336 51.22 13.85 0.24
CA TYR A 336 51.99 12.69 0.69
C TYR A 336 53.46 12.73 0.26
N ALA A 337 53.81 13.42 -0.82
CA ALA A 337 55.21 13.59 -1.23
C ALA A 337 55.80 14.94 -0.80
N VAL A 338 55.15 16.08 -1.11
CA VAL A 338 55.74 17.42 -0.84
C VAL A 338 55.67 17.79 0.64
N ALA A 339 54.51 17.64 1.27
CA ALA A 339 54.31 18.08 2.65
C ALA A 339 55.05 17.20 3.68
N SER A 340 55.33 15.93 3.35
CA SER A 340 55.92 14.95 4.26
C SER A 340 57.44 15.07 4.43
N VAL A 341 58.17 15.69 3.47
CA VAL A 341 59.64 15.82 3.53
C VAL A 341 60.11 17.27 3.36
N ASN A 342 61.13 17.67 4.12
CA ASN A 342 61.71 19.02 4.08
C ASN A 342 62.75 19.24 2.97
N ARG A 343 62.81 18.35 1.97
CA ARG A 343 63.65 18.48 0.76
C ARG A 343 62.81 18.95 -0.44
N PRO A 344 63.44 19.38 -1.55
CA PRO A 344 62.76 19.50 -2.83
C PRO A 344 62.10 18.19 -3.26
N VAL A 345 60.91 18.33 -3.85
CA VAL A 345 60.09 17.26 -4.42
C VAL A 345 59.56 17.71 -5.77
N THR A 346 59.76 16.89 -6.79
CA THR A 346 59.28 17.15 -8.16
C THR A 346 57.99 16.39 -8.42
N ILE A 347 56.89 17.10 -8.64
CA ILE A 347 55.65 16.54 -9.19
C ILE A 347 55.73 16.66 -10.71
N ARG A 348 55.63 15.52 -11.42
CA ARG A 348 55.61 15.42 -12.88
C ARG A 348 54.26 14.90 -13.36
N LEU A 349 53.58 15.68 -14.19
CA LEU A 349 52.43 15.27 -15.00
C LEU A 349 52.93 15.04 -16.43
N THR A 350 52.63 13.88 -17.02
CA THR A 350 52.86 13.63 -18.44
C THR A 350 51.63 13.06 -19.14
N ALA A 351 51.53 13.28 -20.45
CA ALA A 351 50.56 12.60 -21.30
C ALA A 351 51.24 12.00 -22.53
N ALA A 352 50.82 10.81 -22.94
CA ALA A 352 51.29 10.12 -24.13
C ALA A 352 50.15 9.34 -24.80
N GLU A 353 50.36 8.94 -26.05
CA GLU A 353 49.53 7.96 -26.74
C GLU A 353 50.25 6.61 -26.76
N GLU A 354 49.59 5.57 -26.26
CA GLU A 354 50.06 4.18 -26.35
C GLU A 354 48.95 3.34 -27.01
N TYR A 355 49.12 2.94 -28.28
CA TYR A 355 48.17 2.07 -29.01
C TYR A 355 46.72 2.60 -28.99
N GLU A 356 46.48 3.78 -29.56
CA GLU A 356 45.16 4.46 -29.64
C GLU A 356 44.52 4.76 -28.26
N ARG A 357 45.32 4.73 -27.19
CA ARG A 357 44.88 5.02 -25.81
C ARG A 357 45.65 6.20 -25.24
N LEU A 358 44.92 7.12 -24.62
CA LEU A 358 45.48 8.22 -23.86
C LEU A 358 46.03 7.69 -22.54
N VAL A 359 47.31 7.94 -22.30
CA VAL A 359 48.03 7.52 -21.10
C VAL A 359 48.51 8.76 -20.36
N ILE A 360 47.88 9.04 -19.20
CA ILE A 360 48.22 10.17 -18.35
C ILE A 360 48.93 9.64 -17.11
N THR A 361 50.14 10.16 -16.84
CA THR A 361 50.91 9.79 -15.65
C THR A 361 51.04 10.98 -14.72
N VAL A 362 50.65 10.79 -13.46
CA VAL A 362 51.00 11.70 -12.36
C VAL A 362 52.01 10.97 -11.48
N SER A 363 53.18 11.56 -11.27
CA SER A 363 54.25 10.95 -10.48
C SER A 363 55.03 11.98 -9.68
N ASP A 364 55.64 11.52 -8.59
CA ASP A 364 56.49 12.34 -7.74
C ASP A 364 57.76 11.59 -7.33
N ASP A 365 58.81 12.34 -6.98
CA ASP A 365 60.08 11.81 -6.45
C ASP A 365 60.08 11.76 -4.90
N GLY A 366 58.92 11.52 -4.27
CA GLY A 366 58.70 11.57 -2.82
C GLY A 366 59.42 10.50 -1.97
N PRO A 367 58.95 10.24 -0.72
CA PRO A 367 59.42 9.15 0.11
C PRO A 367 58.73 7.80 -0.20
N GLY A 368 57.61 7.82 -0.92
CA GLY A 368 56.83 6.64 -1.29
C GLY A 368 56.21 5.91 -0.10
N ALA A 369 55.80 4.66 -0.29
CA ALA A 369 55.19 3.83 0.76
C ALA A 369 56.17 3.35 1.86
N GLY A 370 57.38 3.93 1.94
CA GLY A 370 58.26 3.74 3.09
C GLY A 370 57.89 4.61 4.30
N ALA A 371 56.92 5.53 4.15
CA ALA A 371 56.45 6.42 5.20
C ALA A 371 55.04 6.03 5.69
N ASP A 372 55.02 5.17 6.71
CA ASP A 372 53.87 4.66 7.47
C ASP A 372 52.98 3.60 6.76
N ASP A 373 52.69 2.51 7.49
CA ASP A 373 52.07 1.29 6.96
C ASP A 373 50.54 1.38 7.03
N GLY A 374 49.96 2.27 6.20
CA GLY A 374 48.58 2.73 6.37
C GLY A 374 47.79 2.92 5.07
N GLN A 375 46.72 2.14 4.91
CA GLN A 375 45.71 2.30 3.84
C GLN A 375 44.83 3.58 3.98
N HIS A 376 45.25 4.56 4.78
CA HIS A 376 44.38 5.61 5.33
C HIS A 376 44.55 6.96 4.60
N GLY A 377 44.08 7.00 3.35
CA GLY A 377 43.77 8.27 2.67
C GLY A 377 43.75 8.21 1.15
N PHE A 378 44.64 7.43 0.53
CA PHE A 378 44.71 7.29 -0.93
C PHE A 378 43.42 6.75 -1.57
N GLY A 379 42.71 5.84 -0.86
CA GLY A 379 41.51 5.15 -1.34
C GLY A 379 40.45 6.08 -1.91
N ILE A 380 39.87 6.98 -1.09
CA ILE A 380 38.75 7.84 -1.49
C ILE A 380 39.07 8.66 -2.76
N GLY A 381 40.31 9.16 -2.90
CA GLY A 381 40.74 9.87 -4.10
C GLY A 381 40.83 8.99 -5.34
N LEU A 382 41.50 7.84 -5.22
CA LEU A 382 41.66 6.87 -6.33
C LEU A 382 40.35 6.17 -6.71
N ASP A 383 39.47 5.90 -5.75
CA ASP A 383 38.15 5.32 -5.96
C ASP A 383 37.23 6.29 -6.69
N ASN A 384 37.30 7.59 -6.38
CA ASN A 384 36.60 8.61 -7.15
C ASN A 384 37.08 8.67 -8.62
N VAL A 385 38.39 8.58 -8.86
CA VAL A 385 38.94 8.49 -10.24
C VAL A 385 38.50 7.19 -10.92
N ARG A 386 38.59 6.04 -10.25
CA ARG A 386 38.16 4.73 -10.76
C ARG A 386 36.67 4.70 -11.12
N ASN A 387 35.81 5.27 -10.26
CA ASN A 387 34.37 5.37 -10.50
C ASN A 387 34.04 6.31 -11.67
N ARG A 388 34.75 7.43 -11.83
CA ARG A 388 34.62 8.33 -12.99
C ARG A 388 34.99 7.64 -14.30
N LEU A 389 36.15 6.99 -14.33
CA LEU A 389 36.61 6.22 -15.49
C LEU A 389 35.63 5.10 -15.84
N LYS A 390 35.15 4.35 -14.84
CA LYS A 390 34.17 3.27 -15.06
C LYS A 390 32.79 3.77 -15.50
N ALA A 391 32.36 4.93 -15.04
CA ALA A 391 31.11 5.54 -15.49
C ALA A 391 31.17 6.02 -16.96
N ARG A 392 32.36 6.40 -17.47
CA ARG A 392 32.54 6.92 -18.84
C ARG A 392 32.96 5.89 -19.88
N PHE A 393 33.74 4.89 -19.46
CA PHE A 393 34.40 3.91 -20.35
C PHE A 393 34.18 2.45 -19.91
N GLY A 394 33.35 2.17 -18.90
CA GLY A 394 33.14 0.81 -18.41
C GLY A 394 34.44 0.19 -17.88
N ASP A 395 34.82 -0.97 -18.43
CA ASP A 395 36.07 -1.66 -18.08
C ASP A 395 37.22 -1.36 -19.07
N ASP A 396 37.00 -0.51 -20.09
CA ASP A 396 38.02 -0.09 -21.06
C ASP A 396 38.99 0.99 -20.54
N ALA A 397 38.75 1.55 -19.35
CA ALA A 397 39.67 2.49 -18.71
C ALA A 397 40.20 1.94 -17.39
N THR A 398 41.50 2.15 -17.16
CA THR A 398 42.20 1.64 -15.97
C THR A 398 42.96 2.75 -15.25
N VAL A 399 43.03 2.64 -13.93
CA VAL A 399 43.92 3.46 -13.08
C VAL A 399 44.71 2.53 -12.16
N VAL A 400 46.03 2.66 -12.23
CA VAL A 400 47.01 1.88 -11.47
C VAL A 400 47.90 2.88 -10.71
N SER A 401 48.07 2.67 -9.41
CA SER A 401 48.84 3.55 -8.52
C SER A 401 49.77 2.70 -7.67
N GLY A 402 51.02 3.11 -7.49
CA GLY A 402 52.03 2.35 -6.76
C GLY A 402 53.40 3.03 -6.69
N PRO A 403 54.40 2.37 -6.10
CA PRO A 403 55.78 2.85 -6.06
C PRO A 403 56.35 3.13 -7.46
N GLY A 404 57.09 4.22 -7.60
CA GLY A 404 57.79 4.62 -8.82
C GLY A 404 59.00 3.73 -9.09
N VAL A 405 58.78 2.58 -9.72
CA VAL A 405 59.87 1.74 -10.26
C VAL A 405 60.38 2.39 -11.55
N SER A 406 61.68 2.66 -11.61
CA SER A 406 62.35 3.28 -12.76
C SER A 406 62.26 2.38 -14.00
N GLY A 407 61.56 2.84 -15.04
CA GLY A 407 61.46 2.12 -16.32
C GLY A 407 62.69 2.35 -17.21
N PRO A 408 62.95 1.49 -18.22
CA PRO A 408 64.00 1.73 -19.20
C PRO A 408 63.67 2.98 -20.03
N GLY A 409 64.36 4.09 -19.72
CA GLY A 409 64.10 5.44 -20.25
C GLY A 409 63.85 6.51 -19.18
N ASP A 410 63.48 6.12 -17.96
CA ASP A 410 63.16 7.03 -16.85
C ASP A 410 64.40 7.35 -16.00
N SER A 411 65.35 8.07 -16.58
CA SER A 411 66.66 8.38 -15.98
C SER A 411 66.63 9.44 -14.87
N GLY A 412 65.54 9.53 -14.10
CA GLY A 412 65.31 10.61 -13.14
C GLY A 412 64.56 10.23 -11.86
N LEU A 413 63.62 9.27 -11.89
CA LEU A 413 62.97 8.81 -10.66
C LEU A 413 63.85 7.76 -9.96
N GLY A 414 64.40 8.13 -8.80
CA GLY A 414 64.94 7.20 -7.83
C GLY A 414 63.83 6.33 -7.21
N SER A 415 64.20 5.17 -6.66
CA SER A 415 63.30 4.09 -6.23
C SER A 415 62.42 4.39 -4.99
N SER A 416 62.22 5.65 -4.64
CA SER A 416 61.34 6.12 -3.55
C SER A 416 60.12 6.90 -4.03
N GLY A 417 59.99 7.17 -5.33
CA GLY A 417 58.86 7.96 -5.85
C GLY A 417 57.49 7.25 -5.75
N TRP A 418 56.41 7.98 -6.03
CA TRP A 418 55.09 7.41 -6.30
C TRP A 418 54.66 7.68 -7.74
N ARG A 419 53.88 6.77 -8.34
CA ARG A 419 53.38 6.89 -9.71
C ARG A 419 51.95 6.38 -9.81
N THR A 420 51.08 7.21 -10.38
CA THR A 420 49.74 6.83 -10.84
C THR A 420 49.66 6.98 -12.35
N VAL A 421 49.24 5.91 -13.03
CA VAL A 421 49.00 5.92 -14.48
C VAL A 421 47.51 5.66 -14.72
N ILE A 422 46.89 6.55 -15.48
CA ILE A 422 45.56 6.36 -16.07
C ILE A 422 45.76 5.95 -17.53
N ARG A 423 45.08 4.89 -17.98
CA ARG A 423 44.95 4.54 -19.40
C ARG A 423 43.47 4.51 -19.77
N MET A 424 43.09 5.23 -20.83
CA MET A 424 41.71 5.29 -21.35
C MET A 424 41.72 5.32 -22.90
N PRO A 425 40.62 5.00 -23.58
CA PRO A 425 40.52 5.20 -25.04
C PRO A 425 40.83 6.66 -25.41
N LEU A 426 41.65 6.89 -26.44
CA LEU A 426 41.88 8.25 -26.95
C LEU A 426 40.63 8.70 -27.71
N SER A 427 40.12 9.89 -27.40
CA SER A 427 38.99 10.48 -28.12
C SER A 427 39.12 12.01 -28.19
N PHE A 428 38.71 12.61 -29.31
CA PHE A 428 38.77 14.06 -29.52
C PHE A 428 37.37 14.68 -29.73
N SER A 429 36.43 13.88 -30.24
CA SER A 429 35.03 14.27 -30.45
C SER A 429 34.19 14.02 -29.21
N ALA A 430 33.27 14.94 -28.91
CA ALA A 430 32.06 14.59 -28.20
C ALA A 430 31.01 14.15 -29.25
N GLU A 431 31.04 12.86 -29.61
CA GLU A 431 29.93 12.28 -30.37
C GLU A 431 28.70 12.25 -29.46
N GLY A 432 27.64 12.93 -29.90
CA GLY A 432 26.36 12.98 -29.20
C GLY A 432 25.35 12.07 -29.89
N GLU A 433 24.88 11.07 -29.14
CA GLU A 433 23.56 10.43 -29.31
C GLU A 433 22.66 10.82 -28.12
#